data_AF-A0A9X2CXJ1-F1
#
_entry.id   AF-A0A9X2CXJ1-F1
#
_cell.length_a   1.000
_cell.length_b   1.000
_cell.length_c   1.000
_cell.angle_alpha   90.00
_cell.angle_beta   90.00
_cell.angle_gamma   90.00
#
_symmetry.space_group_name_H-M   'P 1'
#
loop_
_entity.id
_entity.type
_entity.pdbx_description
1 polymer ?
#
loop_
_entity_poly.entity_id
_entity_poly.type
_entity_poly.pdbx_seq_one_letter_code
_entity_poly.pdbx_strand_id
1 'polypeptide(L)'
;MNNEFKKLLLKIANLPLADQKWVLNQLTPKQLKQFTQWQGDSLLNKARRFRKLPCPQLPQISPSPPLPDLCKQLTQQSPLYIAIILEQGQFKWAQEFIESHEQREEIKQLIHEGVCFIKPATKKCTFKQWQDRLSFMEQLENIHG
;
A
#
# COMPACT_ATOMS: atom_id res chain seq x y z
N MET A 1 -12.33 17.90 -19.60
CA MET A 1 -11.27 18.18 -18.59
C MET A 1 -11.39 17.12 -17.51
N ASN A 2 -10.30 16.43 -17.16
CA ASN A 2 -10.34 15.30 -16.22
C ASN A 2 -10.66 15.78 -14.80
N ASN A 3 -11.65 15.16 -14.14
CA ASN A 3 -12.06 15.50 -12.76
C ASN A 3 -10.91 15.34 -11.76
N GLU A 4 -10.03 14.37 -11.98
CA GLU A 4 -8.85 14.13 -11.13
C GLU A 4 -7.83 15.26 -11.26
N PHE A 5 -7.63 15.78 -12.47
CA PHE A 5 -6.73 16.91 -12.70
C PHE A 5 -7.24 18.19 -12.02
N LYS A 6 -8.55 18.43 -12.05
CA LYS A 6 -9.18 19.57 -11.36
C LYS A 6 -9.01 19.47 -9.84
N LYS A 7 -9.22 18.29 -9.25
CA LYS A 7 -9.00 18.05 -7.81
C LYS A 7 -7.54 18.27 -7.42
N LEU A 8 -6.61 17.77 -8.23
CA LEU A 8 -5.18 17.91 -8.01
C LEU A 8 -4.75 19.39 -8.05
N LEU A 9 -5.23 20.16 -9.03
CA LEU A 9 -4.99 21.61 -9.10
C LEU A 9 -5.49 22.36 -7.86
N LEU A 10 -6.69 22.03 -7.36
CA LEU A 10 -7.25 22.64 -6.15
C LEU A 10 -6.43 22.30 -4.90
N LYS A 11 -5.92 21.06 -4.80
CA LYS A 11 -5.01 20.67 -3.71
C LYS A 11 -3.68 21.43 -3.75
N ILE A 12 -3.04 21.52 -4.92
CA ILE A 12 -1.79 22.28 -5.05
C ILE A 12 -2.05 23.76 -4.74
N ALA A 13 -3.17 24.32 -5.20
CA ALA A 13 -3.55 25.70 -4.90
C ALA A 13 -3.76 25.99 -3.41
N ASN A 14 -4.02 24.97 -2.58
CA ASN A 14 -4.13 25.12 -1.12
C ASN A 14 -2.78 25.24 -0.42
N LEU A 15 -1.71 24.72 -1.02
CA LEU A 15 -0.37 24.72 -0.44
C LEU A 15 0.27 26.13 -0.42
N PRO A 16 1.22 26.39 0.49
CA PRO A 16 2.11 27.54 0.42
C PRO A 16 2.83 27.66 -0.93
N LEU A 17 3.17 28.87 -1.35
CA LEU A 17 3.79 29.12 -2.67
C LEU A 17 5.13 28.38 -2.86
N ALA A 18 5.90 28.19 -1.78
CA ALA A 18 7.14 27.43 -1.81
C ALA A 18 6.87 25.95 -2.17
N ASP A 19 5.90 25.34 -1.52
CA ASP A 19 5.51 23.95 -1.73
C ASP A 19 4.86 23.74 -3.10
N GLN A 20 4.11 24.73 -3.60
CA GLN A 20 3.59 24.70 -4.97
C GLN A 20 4.72 24.61 -6.00
N LYS A 21 5.75 25.45 -5.85
CA LYS A 21 6.94 25.41 -6.73
C LYS A 21 7.67 24.09 -6.60
N TRP A 22 7.81 23.58 -5.38
CA TRP A 22 8.43 22.29 -5.13
C TRP A 22 7.68 21.15 -5.84
N VAL A 23 6.35 21.07 -5.73
CA VAL A 23 5.53 20.06 -6.42
C VAL A 23 5.67 20.15 -7.94
N LEU A 24 5.66 21.36 -8.50
CA LEU A 24 5.83 21.55 -9.95
C LEU A 24 7.23 21.11 -10.43
N ASN A 25 8.26 21.28 -9.60
CA ASN A 25 9.62 20.84 -9.91
C ASN A 25 9.81 19.31 -9.85
N GLN A 26 8.89 18.58 -9.21
CA GLN A 26 8.90 17.11 -9.16
C GLN A 26 8.18 16.46 -10.36
N LEU A 27 7.57 17.25 -11.25
CA LEU A 27 6.87 16.72 -12.41
C LEU A 27 7.87 16.12 -13.42
N THR A 28 7.55 14.94 -13.92
CA THR A 28 8.31 14.35 -15.04
C THR A 28 8.17 15.22 -16.31
N PRO A 29 9.12 15.17 -17.25
CA PRO A 29 9.05 15.96 -18.49
C PRO A 29 7.76 15.74 -19.29
N LYS A 30 7.19 14.53 -19.25
CA LYS A 30 5.90 14.21 -19.88
C LYS A 30 4.73 14.91 -19.19
N GLN A 31 4.70 14.89 -17.86
CA GLN A 31 3.67 15.56 -17.07
C GLN A 31 3.77 17.08 -17.16
N LEU A 32 4.98 17.64 -17.21
CA LEU A 32 5.20 19.07 -17.40
C LEU A 32 4.65 19.54 -18.75
N LYS A 33 4.93 18.80 -19.84
CA LYS A 33 4.35 19.11 -21.16
C LYS A 33 2.82 19.08 -21.14
N GLN A 34 2.22 18.09 -20.50
CA GLN A 34 0.76 18.01 -20.35
C GLN A 34 0.21 19.16 -19.51
N PHE A 35 0.89 19.52 -18.43
CA PHE A 35 0.54 20.65 -17.57
C PHE A 35 0.55 21.97 -18.35
N THR A 36 1.59 22.22 -19.14
CA THR A 36 1.68 23.40 -20.02
C THR A 36 0.60 23.38 -21.11
N GLN A 37 0.35 22.23 -21.75
CA GLN A 37 -0.69 22.06 -22.77
C GLN A 37 -2.09 22.41 -22.24
N TRP A 38 -2.35 22.12 -20.97
CA TRP A 38 -3.62 22.44 -20.31
C TRP A 38 -3.64 23.82 -19.64
N GLN A 39 -2.65 24.67 -19.91
CA GLN A 39 -2.52 25.99 -19.28
C GLN A 39 -2.51 25.91 -17.75
N GLY A 40 -1.78 24.91 -17.21
CA GLY A 40 -1.73 24.58 -15.79
C GLY A 40 -1.44 25.77 -14.89
N ASP A 41 -0.54 26.68 -15.29
CA ASP A 41 -0.24 27.91 -14.53
C ASP A 41 -1.43 28.86 -14.40
N SER A 42 -2.19 29.05 -15.49
CA SER A 42 -3.40 29.87 -15.49
C SER A 42 -4.48 29.25 -14.62
N LEU A 43 -4.63 27.92 -14.70
CA LEU A 43 -5.56 27.16 -13.89
C LEU A 43 -5.17 27.15 -12.41
N LEU A 44 -3.88 27.05 -12.09
CA LEU A 44 -3.37 27.12 -10.72
C LEU A 44 -3.66 28.50 -10.11
N ASN A 45 -3.43 29.56 -10.87
CA ASN A 45 -3.76 30.94 -10.46
C ASN A 45 -5.26 31.14 -10.22
N LYS A 46 -6.13 30.54 -11.05
CA LYS A 46 -7.58 30.55 -10.82
C LYS A 46 -7.95 29.70 -9.60
N ALA A 47 -7.32 28.54 -9.43
CA ALA A 47 -7.54 27.62 -8.31
C ALA A 47 -7.17 28.27 -6.95
N ARG A 48 -6.15 29.13 -6.91
CA ARG A 48 -5.76 29.89 -5.69
C ARG A 48 -6.89 30.76 -5.14
N ARG A 49 -7.83 31.22 -5.98
CA ARG A 49 -9.02 31.97 -5.53
C ARG A 49 -9.94 31.13 -4.64
N PHE A 50 -9.92 29.81 -4.84
CA PHE A 50 -10.69 28.85 -4.06
C PHE A 50 -9.93 28.31 -2.85
N ARG A 51 -8.74 28.84 -2.54
CA ARG A 51 -7.92 28.41 -1.39
C ARG A 51 -8.63 28.53 -0.05
N LYS A 52 -9.53 29.50 0.07
CA LYS A 52 -10.33 29.75 1.27
C LYS A 52 -11.59 28.89 1.35
N LEU A 53 -11.93 28.15 0.28
CA LEU A 53 -13.06 27.24 0.32
C LEU A 53 -12.63 25.91 0.92
N PRO A 54 -13.44 25.32 1.82
CA PRO A 54 -13.21 23.95 2.28
C PRO A 54 -13.27 23.04 1.05
N CYS A 55 -12.12 22.48 0.69
CA CYS A 55 -12.04 21.52 -0.40
C CYS A 55 -12.90 20.32 -0.03
N PRO A 56 -13.79 19.81 -0.91
CA PRO A 56 -14.52 18.60 -0.63
C PRO A 56 -13.49 17.52 -0.30
N GLN A 57 -13.57 17.01 0.94
CA GLN A 57 -12.72 15.92 1.38
C GLN A 57 -12.98 14.77 0.40
N LEU A 58 -11.91 14.30 -0.26
CA LEU A 58 -11.98 13.00 -0.91
C LEU A 58 -12.44 12.00 0.14
N PRO A 59 -13.19 10.94 -0.24
CA PRO A 59 -13.42 9.84 0.67
C PRO A 59 -12.06 9.48 1.27
N GLN A 60 -11.93 9.65 2.58
CA GLN A 60 -10.74 9.19 3.27
C GLN A 60 -10.64 7.72 2.90
N ILE A 61 -9.49 7.34 2.34
CA ILE A 61 -9.17 5.94 2.16
C ILE A 61 -9.41 5.33 3.53
N SER A 62 -10.44 4.48 3.63
CA SER A 62 -10.78 3.80 4.87
C SER A 62 -9.47 3.27 5.43
N PRO A 63 -9.12 3.52 6.71
CA PRO A 63 -7.94 2.91 7.27
C PRO A 63 -8.03 1.42 6.97
N SER A 64 -7.00 0.87 6.31
CA SER A 64 -6.94 -0.57 6.06
C SER A 64 -7.23 -1.27 7.37
N PRO A 65 -8.01 -2.37 7.34
CA PRO A 65 -8.32 -3.10 8.57
C PRO A 65 -7.00 -3.36 9.32
N PRO A 66 -6.97 -3.16 10.64
CA PRO A 66 -5.77 -3.39 11.41
C PRO A 66 -5.31 -4.82 11.17
N LEU A 67 -4.03 -5.00 10.81
CA LEU A 67 -3.45 -6.31 10.61
C LEU A 67 -3.59 -7.12 11.92
N PRO A 68 -3.94 -8.42 11.84
CA PRO A 68 -4.04 -9.27 13.01
C PRO A 68 -2.77 -9.28 13.85
N ASP A 69 -2.89 -9.47 15.17
CA ASP A 69 -1.74 -9.42 16.09
C ASP A 69 -0.67 -10.48 15.77
N LEU A 70 -1.07 -11.63 15.22
CA LEU A 70 -0.17 -12.67 14.71
C LEU A 70 0.82 -12.13 13.64
N CYS A 71 0.45 -11.09 12.89
CA CYS A 71 1.34 -10.47 11.92
C CYS A 71 2.60 -9.90 12.58
N LYS A 72 2.51 -9.42 13.83
CA LYS A 72 3.67 -8.91 14.60
C LYS A 72 4.68 -10.00 14.91
N GLN A 73 4.22 -11.22 15.15
CA GLN A 73 5.11 -12.36 15.36
C GLN A 73 5.72 -12.81 14.04
N LEU A 74 4.93 -12.75 12.96
CA LEU A 74 5.37 -13.12 11.61
C LEU A 74 6.48 -12.18 11.09
N THR A 75 6.39 -10.87 11.37
CA THR A 75 7.39 -9.87 10.94
C THR A 75 8.80 -10.11 11.47
N GLN A 76 8.95 -10.91 12.53
CA GLN A 76 10.27 -11.22 13.12
C GLN A 76 10.91 -12.45 12.49
N GLN A 77 10.21 -13.13 11.58
CA GLN A 77 10.68 -14.37 10.96
C GLN A 77 11.41 -14.11 9.64
N SER A 78 12.12 -15.12 9.14
CA SER A 78 12.82 -14.99 7.86
C SER A 78 11.84 -14.86 6.68
N PRO A 79 12.22 -14.16 5.60
CA PRO A 79 11.38 -13.99 4.40
C PRO A 79 10.89 -15.32 3.82
N LEU A 80 11.72 -16.36 3.85
CA LEU A 80 11.36 -17.70 3.39
C LEU A 80 10.28 -18.34 4.26
N TYR A 81 10.37 -18.18 5.58
CA TYR A 81 9.39 -18.69 6.53
C TYR A 81 8.04 -17.98 6.34
N ILE A 82 8.07 -16.65 6.20
CA ILE A 82 6.91 -15.83 5.90
C ILE A 82 6.25 -16.29 4.58
N ALA A 83 7.03 -16.45 3.51
CA ALA A 83 6.54 -16.87 2.21
C ALA A 83 5.82 -18.23 2.26
N ILE A 84 6.37 -19.21 3.01
CA ILE A 84 5.75 -20.52 3.19
C ILE A 84 4.40 -20.39 3.91
N ILE A 85 4.32 -19.56 4.96
CA ILE A 85 3.09 -19.38 5.74
C ILE A 85 2.00 -18.70 4.91
N LEU A 86 2.34 -17.65 4.17
CA LEU A 86 1.38 -16.94 3.33
C LEU A 86 0.86 -17.81 2.17
N GLU A 87 1.71 -18.64 1.58
CA GLU A 87 1.30 -19.56 0.50
C GLU A 87 0.38 -20.68 1.01
N GLN A 88 0.67 -21.25 2.18
CA GLN A 88 -0.15 -22.32 2.76
C GLN A 88 -1.46 -21.81 3.36
N GLY A 89 -1.43 -20.64 4.00
CA GLY A 89 -2.58 -20.10 4.76
C GLY A 89 -3.59 -19.31 3.95
N GLN A 90 -3.23 -18.84 2.74
CA GLN A 90 -4.12 -18.11 1.83
C GLN A 90 -4.93 -16.98 2.49
N PHE A 91 -4.30 -16.26 3.42
CA PHE A 91 -5.00 -15.28 4.25
C PHE A 91 -5.50 -14.07 3.46
N LYS A 92 -6.70 -13.57 3.78
CA LYS A 92 -7.24 -12.33 3.21
C LYS A 92 -6.36 -11.10 3.46
N TRP A 93 -5.69 -11.07 4.61
CA TRP A 93 -4.77 -9.99 5.01
C TRP A 93 -3.36 -10.14 4.43
N ALA A 94 -3.04 -11.24 3.73
CA ALA A 94 -1.68 -11.53 3.27
C ALA A 94 -1.11 -10.41 2.39
N GLN A 95 -1.94 -9.86 1.50
CA GLN A 95 -1.51 -8.81 0.58
C GLN A 95 -1.20 -7.50 1.32
N GLU A 96 -2.04 -7.12 2.27
CA GLU A 96 -1.85 -5.92 3.11
C GLU A 96 -0.60 -6.05 3.97
N PHE A 97 -0.38 -7.25 4.53
CA PHE A 97 0.83 -7.57 5.28
C PHE A 97 2.09 -7.41 4.42
N ILE A 98 2.12 -7.99 3.22
CA ILE A 98 3.26 -7.90 2.31
C ILE A 98 3.55 -6.44 1.93
N GLU A 99 2.53 -5.66 1.59
CA GLU A 99 2.71 -4.24 1.20
C GLU A 99 3.27 -3.39 2.34
N SER A 100 2.97 -3.74 3.59
CA SER A 100 3.49 -3.05 4.78
C SER A 100 4.88 -3.53 5.23
N HIS A 101 5.39 -4.63 4.69
CA HIS A 101 6.63 -5.25 5.13
C HIS A 101 7.87 -4.62 4.47
N GLU A 102 8.96 -4.45 5.23
CA GLU A 102 10.21 -3.87 4.72
C GLU A 102 10.80 -4.70 3.56
N GLN A 103 10.75 -6.03 3.69
CA GLN A 103 11.26 -7.00 2.70
C GLN A 103 10.19 -7.45 1.68
N ARG A 104 9.24 -6.59 1.31
CA ARG A 104 8.10 -6.97 0.45
C ARG A 104 8.48 -7.65 -0.87
N GLU A 105 9.51 -7.14 -1.55
CA GLU A 105 9.89 -7.63 -2.88
C GLU A 105 10.50 -9.04 -2.79
N GLU A 106 11.31 -9.27 -1.75
CA GLU A 106 11.91 -10.57 -1.47
C GLU A 106 10.83 -11.61 -1.12
N ILE A 107 9.85 -11.24 -0.28
CA ILE A 107 8.73 -12.12 0.08
C ILE A 107 7.89 -12.45 -1.16
N LYS A 108 7.55 -11.46 -2.00
CA LYS A 108 6.80 -11.70 -3.26
C LYS A 108 7.56 -12.64 -4.18
N GLN A 109 8.86 -12.43 -4.35
CA GLN A 109 9.68 -13.30 -5.18
C GLN A 109 9.73 -14.72 -4.63
N LEU A 110 9.91 -14.89 -3.32
CA LEU A 110 9.94 -16.21 -2.68
C LEU A 110 8.59 -16.93 -2.81
N ILE A 111 7.46 -16.24 -2.70
CA ILE A 111 6.14 -16.86 -2.91
C ILE A 111 5.99 -17.39 -4.33
N HIS A 112 6.42 -16.62 -5.34
CA HIS A 112 6.28 -17.00 -6.74
C HIS A 112 7.30 -18.04 -7.20
N GLU A 113 8.55 -17.87 -6.81
CA GLU A 113 9.69 -18.62 -7.36
C GLU A 113 10.27 -19.60 -6.32
N GLY A 114 10.50 -19.15 -5.09
CA GLY A 114 11.23 -19.93 -4.08
C GLY A 114 10.44 -21.08 -3.46
N VAL A 115 9.19 -20.84 -3.07
CA VAL A 115 8.34 -21.79 -2.34
C VAL A 115 7.92 -22.98 -3.22
N CYS A 116 7.90 -22.80 -4.54
CA CYS A 116 7.63 -23.86 -5.52
C CYS A 116 8.67 -25.01 -5.46
N PHE A 117 9.92 -24.71 -5.09
CA PHE A 117 10.99 -25.70 -4.99
C PHE A 117 11.00 -26.47 -3.66
N ILE A 118 10.18 -26.04 -2.69
CA ILE A 118 10.12 -26.69 -1.37
C ILE A 118 9.14 -27.86 -1.43
N LYS A 119 9.56 -29.01 -0.88
CA LYS A 119 8.71 -30.21 -0.80
C LYS A 119 7.39 -29.87 -0.09
N PRO A 120 6.23 -30.31 -0.61
CA PRO A 120 4.93 -30.02 -0.01
C PRO A 120 4.82 -30.44 1.46
N ALA A 121 5.44 -31.57 1.83
CA ALA A 121 5.47 -32.05 3.22
C ALA A 121 6.18 -31.07 4.16
N THR A 122 7.28 -30.45 3.71
CA THR A 122 8.01 -29.44 4.47
C THR A 122 7.15 -28.20 4.66
N LYS A 123 6.48 -27.72 3.60
CA LYS A 123 5.58 -26.56 3.68
C LYS A 123 4.46 -26.79 4.69
N LYS A 124 3.79 -27.94 4.61
CA LYS A 124 2.74 -28.34 5.55
C LYS A 124 3.25 -28.45 6.99
N CYS A 125 4.44 -29.01 7.19
CA CYS A 125 5.04 -29.14 8.52
C CYS A 125 5.35 -27.77 9.12
N THR A 126 5.99 -26.88 8.34
CA THR A 126 6.29 -25.51 8.76
C THR A 126 5.02 -24.74 9.10
N PHE A 127 3.99 -24.87 8.27
CA PHE A 127 2.70 -24.22 8.50
C PHE A 127 2.02 -24.75 9.77
N LYS A 128 2.00 -26.07 9.97
CA LYS A 128 1.45 -26.69 11.19
C LYS A 128 2.21 -26.25 12.44
N GLN A 129 3.54 -26.23 12.38
CA GLN A 129 4.37 -25.75 13.48
C GLN A 129 4.09 -24.29 13.83
N TRP A 130 3.81 -23.47 12.82
CA TRP A 130 3.37 -22.10 13.05
C TRP A 130 2.00 -22.06 13.73
N GLN A 131 1.02 -22.83 13.25
CA GLN A 131 -0.32 -22.92 13.86
C GLN A 131 -0.28 -23.37 15.32
N ASP A 132 0.60 -24.32 15.66
CA ASP A 132 0.77 -24.83 17.02
C ASP A 132 1.35 -23.79 18.00
N ARG A 133 1.97 -22.70 17.48
CA ARG A 133 2.50 -21.59 18.28
C ARG A 133 1.50 -20.46 18.48
N LEU A 134 0.42 -20.43 17.71
CA LEU A 134 -0.61 -19.42 17.84
C LEU A 134 -1.45 -19.66 19.09
N SER A 135 -1.89 -18.57 19.71
CA SER A 135 -2.88 -18.63 20.77
C SER A 135 -4.22 -19.12 20.23
N PHE A 136 -5.07 -19.65 21.12
CA PHE A 136 -6.40 -20.15 20.76
C PHE A 136 -7.26 -19.11 20.01
N MET A 137 -7.15 -17.83 20.38
CA MET A 137 -7.88 -16.74 19.70
C MET A 137 -7.38 -16.52 18.27
N GLU A 138 -6.06 -16.57 18.05
CA GLU A 138 -5.45 -16.44 16.72
C GLU A 138 -5.73 -17.67 15.84
N GLN A 139 -5.91 -18.85 16.44
CA GLN A 139 -6.32 -20.05 15.72
C GLN A 139 -7.76 -19.95 15.20
N LEU A 140 -8.68 -19.36 15.95
CA LEU A 140 -10.07 -19.18 15.53
C LEU A 140 -10.21 -18.20 14.34
N GLU A 141 -9.41 -17.13 14.32
CA GLU A 141 -9.38 -16.19 13.19
C GLU A 141 -8.87 -16.85 11.90
N ASN A 142 -7.98 -17.84 12.01
CA ASN A 142 -7.48 -18.61 10.86
C ASN A 142 -8.50 -19.63 10.30
N ILE A 143 -9.50 -20.06 11.08
CA ILE A 143 -10.48 -21.09 10.65
C ILE A 143 -11.66 -20.45 9.89
N HIS A 144 -11.93 -19.16 10.13
CA HIS A 144 -13.04 -18.42 9.49
C HIS A 144 -12.58 -17.34 8.49
N GLY A 145 -11.26 -17.22 8.26
CA GLY A 145 -10.61 -16.30 7.31
C GLY A 145 -10.66 -16.78 5.87
#